data_AF-A0AAN7X608-F1
#
_entry.id   AF-A0AAN7X608-F1
#
_cell.length_a   1.000
_cell.length_b   1.000
_cell.length_c   1.000
_cell.angle_alpha   90.00
_cell.angle_beta   90.00
_cell.angle_gamma   90.00
#
_symmetry.space_group_name_H-M   'P 1'
#
loop_
_entity.id
_entity.type
_entity.pdbx_description
1 polymer ?
#
loop_
_entity_poly.entity_id
_entity_poly.type
_entity_poly.pdbx_seq_one_letter_code
_entity_poly.pdbx_strand_id
1 'polypeptide(L)'
;MERNVSSTLFSTTVQTLLPLNTTASINATAKPFSVFDGCDHHVEGILFDLTLQSINVIVGIPANLLVIAILIRNRKEPSTSDIFLGCLAFMDAYFSAMTPLIFLNLYYWQSKDVWSAAKFSYGVKDTSGPLFLSCISLDRFVAVLFPIRFGQFKHIMYRLSLTLLVFCLTFAYSAAKTVGGLPNFEKVFTGEMLAAFTWMVVCNACILWALKKSSRAGGKDEMHPMKKKAFKTVLSILCIIVFNYLPPVALFPFEDFYSPDVFRCYVQPVGFAFLNISSTIQPLIYLCRLEKVPFFSDTCIKRFCICGNAKNNKTPPAKKK
;
A
#
# COMPACT_ATOMS: atom_id res chain seq x y z
N MET A 1 51.21 -50.51 -27.37
CA MET A 1 52.68 -50.46 -27.26
C MET A 1 53.02 -49.04 -26.85
N GLU A 2 53.03 -48.75 -25.54
CA GLU A 2 54.26 -48.59 -24.71
C GLU A 2 55.12 -47.39 -25.13
N ARG A 3 55.69 -46.53 -24.28
CA ARG A 3 55.59 -46.15 -22.84
C ARG A 3 56.58 -44.95 -22.67
N ASN A 4 56.53 -44.29 -21.51
CA ASN A 4 57.50 -43.33 -20.89
C ASN A 4 57.39 -41.86 -21.34
N VAL A 5 57.12 -40.84 -20.50
CA VAL A 5 57.43 -40.50 -19.08
C VAL A 5 58.91 -40.15 -18.82
N SER A 6 59.13 -38.86 -18.51
CA SER A 6 60.20 -38.17 -17.74
C SER A 6 60.45 -36.82 -18.45
N SER A 7 60.61 -35.65 -17.85
CA SER A 7 60.88 -35.20 -16.48
C SER A 7 60.74 -33.66 -16.50
N THR A 8 60.15 -33.03 -15.48
CA THR A 8 60.24 -31.57 -15.31
C THR A 8 60.76 -31.23 -13.91
N LEU A 9 62.01 -30.77 -13.97
CA LEU A 9 62.80 -29.98 -13.03
C LEU A 9 62.07 -29.33 -11.85
N PHE A 10 62.62 -29.62 -10.66
CA PHE A 10 62.53 -28.81 -9.45
C PHE A 10 63.03 -27.38 -9.71
N SER A 11 62.28 -26.39 -9.25
CA SER A 11 62.81 -25.06 -8.93
C SER A 11 62.24 -24.59 -7.60
N THR A 12 63.15 -24.53 -6.65
CA THR A 12 63.02 -24.06 -5.27
C THR A 12 62.72 -22.57 -5.28
N THR A 13 61.61 -22.14 -4.68
CA THR A 13 61.44 -20.75 -4.23
C THR A 13 61.03 -20.76 -2.77
N VAL A 14 61.90 -20.15 -1.97
CA VAL A 14 61.87 -20.04 -0.52
C VAL A 14 60.63 -19.27 -0.07
N GLN A 15 59.73 -19.93 0.66
CA GLN A 15 58.65 -19.25 1.39
C GLN A 15 59.25 -18.49 2.57
N THR A 16 59.29 -17.17 2.46
CA THR A 16 59.58 -16.29 3.59
C THR A 16 58.33 -16.24 4.47
N LEU A 17 58.39 -16.93 5.61
CA LEU A 17 57.45 -16.83 6.72
C LEU A 17 57.47 -15.39 7.27
N LEU A 18 56.42 -14.62 6.98
CA LEU A 18 56.11 -13.38 7.71
C LEU A 18 55.41 -13.77 9.03
N PRO A 19 55.87 -13.30 10.20
CA PRO A 19 55.25 -13.65 11.46
C PRO A 19 53.87 -13.01 11.55
N LEU A 20 52.88 -13.85 11.84
CA LEU A 20 51.52 -13.49 12.20
C LEU A 20 51.59 -12.61 13.46
N ASN A 21 51.41 -11.30 13.29
CA ASN A 21 51.27 -10.36 14.40
C ASN A 21 49.87 -10.52 15.01
N THR A 22 49.64 -11.62 15.73
CA THR A 22 48.44 -11.88 16.52
C THR A 22 48.52 -11.05 17.80
N THR A 23 48.16 -9.77 17.71
CA THR A 23 47.75 -8.95 18.88
C THR A 23 46.98 -7.71 18.42
N ALA A 24 45.97 -7.92 17.57
CA ALA A 24 44.85 -6.97 17.50
C ALA A 24 43.77 -7.53 18.42
N SER A 25 43.75 -7.07 19.66
CA SER A 25 42.63 -7.22 20.57
C SER A 25 41.39 -6.62 19.90
N ILE A 26 40.53 -7.47 19.33
CA ILE A 26 39.23 -7.09 18.83
C ILE A 26 38.36 -6.77 20.05
N ASN A 27 38.48 -5.54 20.56
CA ASN A 27 37.44 -4.92 21.38
C ASN A 27 36.28 -4.48 20.45
N ALA A 28 35.74 -5.41 19.66
CA ALA A 28 34.48 -5.19 19.00
C ALA A 28 33.39 -5.54 20.02
N THR A 29 32.96 -4.54 20.76
CA THR A 29 31.66 -4.61 21.45
C THR A 29 30.64 -4.98 20.37
N ALA A 30 30.04 -6.17 20.45
CA ALA A 30 29.05 -6.61 19.48
C ALA A 30 27.92 -5.57 19.48
N LYS A 31 27.85 -4.74 18.44
CA LYS A 31 26.79 -3.74 18.32
C LYS A 31 25.47 -4.51 18.30
N PRO A 32 24.48 -4.14 19.14
CA PRO A 32 23.18 -4.77 19.08
C PRO A 32 22.59 -4.62 17.67
N PHE A 33 21.90 -5.65 17.19
CA PHE A 33 21.32 -5.67 15.84
C PHE A 33 20.34 -4.50 15.66
N SER A 34 20.64 -3.61 14.70
CA SER A 34 19.73 -2.57 14.25
C SER A 34 19.58 -2.62 12.74
N VAL A 35 18.33 -2.62 12.27
CA VAL A 35 18.00 -2.62 10.83
C VAL A 35 18.48 -1.33 10.16
N PHE A 36 18.56 -0.24 10.92
CA PHE A 36 18.96 1.07 10.43
C PHE A 36 20.47 1.32 10.58
N ASP A 37 21.25 0.28 10.88
CA ASP A 37 22.71 0.40 10.88
C ASP A 37 23.22 0.90 9.52
N GLY A 38 24.03 1.95 9.55
CA GLY A 38 24.55 2.63 8.35
C GLY A 38 23.62 3.68 7.75
N CYS A 39 22.45 3.95 8.33
CA CYS A 39 21.53 5.00 7.89
C CYS A 39 21.66 6.32 8.68
N ASP A 40 22.75 6.51 9.43
CA ASP A 40 22.94 7.63 10.37
C ASP A 40 22.88 9.02 9.70
N HIS A 41 23.18 9.08 8.40
CA HIS A 41 23.15 10.31 7.60
C HIS A 41 21.81 10.56 6.87
N HIS A 42 20.84 9.64 6.97
CA HIS A 42 19.55 9.67 6.26
C HIS A 42 18.35 9.34 7.17
N VAL A 43 18.44 9.72 8.45
CA VAL A 43 17.47 9.38 9.49
C VAL A 43 16.08 9.98 9.21
N GLU A 44 16.02 11.08 8.48
CA GLU A 44 14.79 11.80 8.15
C GLU A 44 13.78 10.94 7.38
N GLY A 45 14.22 10.08 6.47
CA GLY A 45 13.34 9.19 5.70
C GLY A 45 12.69 8.13 6.58
N ILE A 46 13.48 7.60 7.51
CA ILE A 46 13.03 6.61 8.50
C ILE A 46 12.04 7.26 9.47
N LEU A 47 12.36 8.44 10.01
CA LEU A 47 11.46 9.17 10.92
C LEU A 47 10.13 9.53 10.25
N PHE A 48 10.16 9.87 8.96
CA PHE A 48 8.95 10.14 8.19
C PHE A 48 8.03 8.91 8.13
N ASP A 49 8.56 7.74 7.76
CA ASP A 49 7.78 6.50 7.73
C ASP A 49 7.24 6.12 9.12
N LEU A 50 8.08 6.17 10.16
CA LEU A 50 7.65 5.88 11.54
C LEU A 50 6.54 6.82 12.03
N THR A 51 6.57 8.08 11.61
CA THR A 51 5.51 9.06 11.93
C THR A 51 4.19 8.66 11.29
N LEU A 52 4.19 8.30 10.00
CA LEU A 52 2.96 7.87 9.31
C LEU A 52 2.44 6.54 9.85
N GLN A 53 3.34 5.62 10.22
CA GLN A 53 2.96 4.39 10.90
C GLN A 53 2.30 4.64 12.27
N SER A 54 2.76 5.62 13.03
CA SER A 54 2.12 6.02 14.29
C SER A 54 0.68 6.51 14.05
N ILE A 55 0.45 7.27 12.97
CA ILE A 55 -0.90 7.68 12.54
C ILE A 55 -1.76 6.46 12.19
N ASN A 56 -1.20 5.47 11.50
CA ASN A 56 -1.91 4.23 11.18
C ASN A 56 -2.34 3.44 12.42
N VAL A 57 -1.53 3.41 13.47
CA VAL A 57 -1.92 2.77 14.74
C VAL A 57 -3.09 3.50 15.37
N ILE A 58 -2.99 4.83 15.53
CA ILE A 58 -3.96 5.63 16.30
C ILE A 58 -5.28 5.79 15.54
N VAL A 59 -5.21 6.02 14.23
CA VAL A 59 -6.39 6.37 13.39
C VAL A 59 -6.77 5.23 12.46
N GLY A 60 -5.78 4.57 11.85
CA GLY A 60 -6.00 3.49 10.89
C GLY A 60 -6.68 2.27 11.52
N ILE A 61 -6.25 1.81 12.70
CA ILE A 61 -6.87 0.65 13.37
C ILE A 61 -8.35 0.93 13.68
N PRO A 62 -8.73 2.01 14.41
CA PRO A 62 -10.13 2.25 14.71
C PRO A 62 -10.98 2.46 13.46
N ALA A 63 -10.45 3.16 12.44
CA ALA A 63 -11.16 3.39 11.20
C ALA A 63 -11.46 2.08 10.45
N ASN A 64 -10.46 1.22 10.26
CA ASN A 64 -10.63 -0.07 9.58
C ASN A 64 -11.57 -1.01 10.32
N LEU A 65 -11.44 -1.10 11.66
CA LEU A 65 -12.37 -1.91 12.48
C LEU A 65 -13.81 -1.43 12.36
N LEU A 66 -14.02 -0.11 12.31
CA LEU A 66 -15.34 0.46 12.10
C LEU A 66 -15.89 0.16 10.71
N VAL A 67 -15.06 0.22 9.66
CA VAL A 67 -15.45 -0.19 8.30
C VAL A 67 -15.93 -1.64 8.32
N ILE A 68 -15.15 -2.56 8.90
CA ILE A 68 -15.52 -3.97 9.01
C ILE A 68 -16.85 -4.13 9.78
N ALA A 69 -17.00 -3.45 10.92
CA ALA A 69 -18.23 -3.50 11.71
C ALA A 69 -19.46 -3.00 10.94
N ILE A 70 -19.32 -1.92 10.16
CA ILE A 70 -20.40 -1.40 9.31
C ILE A 70 -20.76 -2.41 8.22
N LEU A 71 -19.75 -2.99 7.54
CA LEU A 71 -19.97 -3.98 6.50
C LEU A 71 -20.68 -5.23 7.04
N ILE A 72 -20.34 -5.67 8.25
CA ILE A 72 -21.01 -6.79 8.92
C ILE A 72 -22.46 -6.42 9.31
N ARG A 73 -22.70 -5.22 9.83
CA ARG A 73 -24.05 -4.78 10.21
C ARG A 73 -24.96 -4.57 9.01
N ASN A 74 -24.42 -4.11 7.89
CA ASN A 74 -25.16 -3.83 6.66
C ASN A 74 -25.24 -5.03 5.70
N ARG A 75 -24.92 -6.26 6.15
CA ARG A 75 -24.96 -7.51 5.36
C ARG A 75 -26.27 -7.79 4.63
N LYS A 76 -27.39 -7.14 5.01
CA LYS A 76 -28.71 -7.30 4.39
C LYS A 76 -28.82 -6.62 3.01
N GLU A 77 -28.00 -5.60 2.76
CA GLU A 77 -27.92 -4.88 1.47
C GLU A 77 -26.45 -4.71 1.05
N PRO A 78 -25.72 -5.82 0.82
CA PRO A 78 -24.29 -5.73 0.53
C PRO A 78 -24.07 -5.00 -0.78
N SER A 79 -23.29 -3.93 -0.75
CA SER A 79 -22.76 -3.31 -1.95
C SER A 79 -21.84 -4.31 -2.65
N THR A 80 -21.74 -4.19 -3.95
CA THR A 80 -21.03 -5.15 -4.77
C THR A 80 -19.54 -5.27 -4.43
N SER A 81 -18.92 -4.16 -4.03
CA SER A 81 -17.49 -4.12 -3.68
C SER A 81 -17.19 -4.39 -2.19
N ASP A 82 -18.20 -4.69 -1.37
CA ASP A 82 -18.05 -4.78 0.09
C ASP A 82 -17.10 -5.90 0.54
N ILE A 83 -17.02 -7.01 -0.19
CA ILE A 83 -16.11 -8.11 0.13
C ILE A 83 -14.65 -7.65 0.02
N PHE A 84 -14.28 -7.04 -1.11
CA PHE A 84 -12.92 -6.52 -1.32
C PHE A 84 -12.57 -5.44 -0.31
N LEU A 85 -13.53 -4.54 -0.01
CA LEU A 85 -13.31 -3.49 0.98
C LEU A 85 -13.13 -4.07 2.40
N GLY A 86 -13.91 -5.10 2.77
CA GLY A 86 -13.78 -5.77 4.06
C GLY A 86 -12.45 -6.50 4.20
N CYS A 87 -12.00 -7.20 3.14
CA CYS A 87 -10.70 -7.86 3.12
C CYS A 87 -9.53 -6.85 3.20
N LEU A 88 -9.63 -5.74 2.46
CA LEU A 88 -8.65 -4.66 2.51
C LEU A 88 -8.58 -4.03 3.91
N ALA A 89 -9.72 -3.70 4.50
CA ALA A 89 -9.77 -3.15 5.86
C ALA A 89 -9.21 -4.12 6.90
N PHE A 90 -9.44 -5.43 6.74
CA PHE A 90 -8.83 -6.45 7.60
C PHE A 90 -7.31 -6.47 7.47
N MET A 91 -6.78 -6.45 6.25
CA MET A 91 -5.33 -6.43 6.01
C MET A 91 -4.66 -5.14 6.51
N ASP A 92 -5.31 -3.99 6.31
CA ASP A 92 -4.81 -2.71 6.81
C ASP A 92 -4.83 -2.63 8.34
N ALA A 93 -5.85 -3.20 9.00
CA ALA A 93 -5.89 -3.31 10.46
C ALA A 93 -4.80 -4.25 11.00
N TYR A 94 -4.60 -5.40 10.35
CA TYR A 94 -3.53 -6.34 10.68
C TYR A 94 -2.14 -5.68 10.57
N PHE A 95 -1.85 -5.03 9.44
CA PHE A 95 -0.58 -4.33 9.23
C PHE A 95 -0.36 -3.25 10.28
N SER A 96 -1.37 -2.42 10.53
CA SER A 96 -1.28 -1.35 11.53
C SER A 96 -1.09 -1.90 12.95
N ALA A 97 -1.65 -3.07 13.27
CA ALA A 97 -1.45 -3.72 14.57
C ALA A 97 -0.05 -4.36 14.73
N MET A 98 0.68 -4.60 13.63
CA MET A 98 2.07 -5.05 13.68
C MET A 98 3.05 -3.91 13.99
N THR A 99 2.72 -2.66 13.66
CA THR A 99 3.56 -1.48 13.92
C THR A 99 4.02 -1.33 15.38
N PRO A 100 3.17 -1.50 16.42
CA PRO A 100 3.64 -1.46 17.82
C PRO A 100 4.68 -2.54 18.15
N LEU A 101 4.54 -3.74 17.58
CA LEU A 101 5.53 -4.81 17.75
C LEU A 101 6.85 -4.46 17.07
N ILE A 102 6.79 -3.77 15.92
CA ILE A 102 7.98 -3.23 15.25
C ILE A 102 8.69 -2.22 16.15
N PHE A 103 7.96 -1.27 16.76
CA PHE A 103 8.55 -0.32 17.71
C PHE A 103 9.20 -1.01 18.92
N LEU A 104 8.51 -1.98 19.54
CA LEU A 104 9.07 -2.75 20.64
C LEU A 104 10.33 -3.51 20.23
N ASN A 105 10.36 -4.04 19.01
CA ASN A 105 11.53 -4.72 18.50
C ASN A 105 12.71 -3.78 18.24
N LEU A 106 12.44 -2.58 17.71
CA LEU A 106 13.46 -1.58 17.43
C LEU A 106 14.11 -1.04 18.72
N TYR A 107 13.32 -0.78 19.76
CA TYR A 107 13.82 -0.15 20.99
C TYR A 107 14.22 -1.12 22.10
N TYR A 108 13.61 -2.31 22.18
CA TYR A 108 13.78 -3.21 23.33
C TYR A 108 14.22 -4.62 22.95
N TRP A 109 13.50 -5.32 22.07
CA TRP A 109 13.74 -6.77 21.87
C TRP A 109 14.91 -7.09 20.95
N GLN A 110 15.13 -6.31 19.89
CA GLN A 110 16.18 -6.53 18.89
C GLN A 110 16.21 -7.97 18.33
N SER A 111 15.03 -8.59 18.24
CA SER A 111 14.84 -9.98 17.81
C SER A 111 14.77 -10.08 16.29
N LYS A 112 15.52 -11.04 15.74
CA LYS A 112 15.50 -11.39 14.31
C LYS A 112 14.16 -11.99 13.88
N ASP A 113 13.49 -12.73 14.77
CA ASP A 113 12.21 -13.38 14.46
C ASP A 113 11.09 -12.36 14.34
N VAL A 114 11.07 -11.37 15.24
CA VAL A 114 10.10 -10.26 15.17
C VAL A 114 10.36 -9.40 13.93
N TRP A 115 11.64 -9.20 13.55
CA TRP A 115 11.97 -8.55 12.28
C TRP A 115 11.51 -9.36 11.06
N SER A 116 11.63 -10.69 11.11
CA SER A 116 11.11 -11.57 10.07
C SER A 116 9.59 -11.44 9.92
N ALA A 117 8.86 -11.44 11.05
CA ALA A 117 7.42 -11.20 11.07
C ALA A 117 7.05 -9.80 10.55
N ALA A 118 7.84 -8.78 10.87
CA ALA A 118 7.65 -7.43 10.34
C ALA A 118 7.80 -7.40 8.82
N LYS A 119 8.87 -7.99 8.26
CA LYS A 119 9.08 -8.11 6.81
C LYS A 119 7.91 -8.82 6.11
N PHE A 120 7.39 -9.88 6.72
CA PHE A 120 6.20 -10.55 6.22
C PHE A 120 4.98 -9.61 6.19
N SER A 121 4.75 -8.86 7.27
CA SER A 121 3.64 -7.91 7.37
C SER A 121 3.74 -6.79 6.33
N TYR A 122 4.94 -6.24 6.08
CA TYR A 122 5.15 -5.30 4.98
C TYR A 122 4.83 -5.94 3.63
N GLY A 123 5.29 -7.16 3.36
CA GLY A 123 4.93 -7.88 2.14
C GLY A 123 3.43 -8.05 1.96
N VAL A 124 2.70 -8.27 3.07
CA VAL A 124 1.23 -8.36 3.02
C VAL A 124 0.65 -7.03 2.59
N LYS A 125 1.11 -5.91 3.17
CA LYS A 125 0.61 -4.57 2.83
C LYS A 125 0.92 -4.18 1.39
N ASP A 126 2.13 -4.49 0.95
CA ASP A 126 2.69 -4.15 -0.35
C ASP A 126 1.85 -4.69 -1.50
N THR A 127 1.38 -5.93 -1.39
CA THR A 127 0.58 -6.59 -2.42
C THR A 127 -0.92 -6.46 -2.19
N SER A 128 -1.40 -6.61 -0.94
CA SER A 128 -2.85 -6.65 -0.67
C SER A 128 -3.53 -5.31 -0.99
N GLY A 129 -2.90 -4.18 -0.67
CA GLY A 129 -3.43 -2.84 -0.91
C GLY A 129 -3.72 -2.55 -2.39
N PRO A 130 -2.69 -2.54 -3.26
CA PRO A 130 -2.87 -2.29 -4.69
C PRO A 130 -3.82 -3.29 -5.36
N LEU A 131 -3.75 -4.58 -5.02
CA LEU A 131 -4.58 -5.61 -5.65
C LEU A 131 -6.05 -5.49 -5.25
N PHE A 132 -6.39 -5.33 -3.97
CA PHE A 132 -7.79 -5.15 -3.56
C PHE A 132 -8.39 -3.86 -4.12
N LEU A 133 -7.62 -2.76 -4.16
CA LEU A 133 -8.09 -1.52 -4.80
C LEU A 133 -8.28 -1.66 -6.31
N SER A 134 -7.45 -2.45 -6.97
CA SER A 134 -7.61 -2.80 -8.38
C SER A 134 -8.91 -3.57 -8.61
N CYS A 135 -9.23 -4.52 -7.72
CA CYS A 135 -10.50 -5.26 -7.74
C CYS A 135 -11.72 -4.35 -7.50
N ILE A 136 -11.63 -3.43 -6.53
CA ILE A 136 -12.67 -2.43 -6.26
C ILE A 136 -12.87 -1.50 -7.47
N SER A 137 -11.77 -1.07 -8.11
CA SER A 137 -11.81 -0.21 -9.29
C SER A 137 -12.43 -0.94 -10.49
N LEU A 138 -12.12 -2.23 -10.66
CA LEU A 138 -12.73 -3.08 -11.69
C LEU A 138 -14.23 -3.27 -11.45
N ASP A 139 -14.67 -3.60 -10.23
CA ASP A 139 -16.10 -3.80 -9.94
C ASP A 139 -16.90 -2.52 -10.23
N ARG A 140 -16.36 -1.36 -9.85
CA ARG A 140 -16.97 -0.04 -10.18
C ARG A 140 -16.95 0.26 -11.67
N PHE A 141 -15.87 -0.06 -12.36
CA PHE A 141 -15.74 0.15 -13.80
C PHE A 141 -16.81 -0.66 -14.56
N VAL A 142 -16.96 -1.95 -14.23
CA VAL A 142 -17.98 -2.81 -14.84
C VAL A 142 -19.38 -2.33 -14.51
N ALA A 143 -19.64 -1.93 -13.26
CA ALA A 143 -20.96 -1.40 -12.84
C ALA A 143 -21.38 -0.15 -13.62
N VAL A 144 -20.44 0.76 -13.89
CA VAL A 144 -20.72 2.05 -14.55
C VAL A 144 -20.78 1.91 -16.08
N LEU A 145 -19.84 1.17 -16.69
CA LEU A 145 -19.74 1.08 -18.14
C LEU A 145 -20.61 -0.04 -18.74
N PHE A 146 -20.88 -1.10 -17.98
CA PHE A 146 -21.61 -2.28 -18.45
C PHE A 146 -22.74 -2.69 -17.51
N PRO A 147 -23.72 -1.80 -17.22
CA PRO A 147 -24.75 -2.04 -16.19
C PRO A 147 -25.62 -3.28 -16.45
N ILE A 148 -25.93 -3.59 -17.72
CA ILE A 148 -26.74 -4.77 -18.10
C ILE A 148 -25.98 -6.06 -17.78
N ARG A 149 -24.72 -6.14 -18.20
CA ARG A 149 -23.86 -7.29 -17.94
C ARG A 149 -23.51 -7.41 -16.46
N PHE A 150 -23.39 -6.28 -15.75
CA PHE A 150 -23.24 -6.27 -14.30
C PHE A 150 -24.42 -6.99 -13.65
N GLY A 151 -25.68 -6.60 -13.89
CA GLY A 151 -26.84 -7.22 -13.26
C GLY A 151 -27.09 -8.71 -13.58
N GLN A 152 -26.42 -9.29 -14.59
CA GLN A 152 -26.57 -10.69 -15.00
C GLN A 152 -25.50 -11.63 -14.42
N PHE A 153 -24.41 -11.11 -13.85
CA PHE A 153 -23.33 -11.95 -13.34
C PHE A 153 -23.69 -12.59 -11.99
N LYS A 154 -23.28 -13.86 -11.78
CA LYS A 154 -23.26 -14.49 -10.44
C LYS A 154 -22.17 -13.81 -9.59
N HIS A 155 -22.53 -12.63 -9.07
CA HIS A 155 -21.64 -11.66 -8.46
C HIS A 155 -20.75 -12.22 -7.34
N ILE A 156 -21.24 -13.21 -6.59
CA ILE A 156 -20.55 -13.70 -5.41
C ILE A 156 -19.36 -14.61 -5.75
N MET A 157 -19.52 -15.56 -6.68
CA MET A 157 -18.49 -16.56 -6.98
C MET A 157 -17.25 -15.90 -7.60
N TYR A 158 -17.46 -15.00 -8.58
CA TYR A 158 -16.37 -14.23 -9.18
C TYR A 158 -15.56 -13.44 -8.13
N ARG A 159 -16.25 -12.76 -7.20
CA ARG A 159 -15.59 -11.96 -6.16
C ARG A 159 -14.86 -12.81 -5.14
N LEU A 160 -15.41 -13.96 -4.77
CA LEU A 160 -14.73 -14.93 -3.90
C LEU A 160 -13.48 -15.48 -4.58
N SER A 161 -13.56 -15.87 -5.85
CA SER A 161 -12.41 -16.33 -6.62
C SER A 161 -11.31 -15.26 -6.72
N LEU A 162 -11.68 -14.01 -7.01
CA LEU A 162 -10.72 -12.91 -7.10
C LEU A 162 -10.10 -12.59 -5.73
N THR A 163 -10.90 -12.61 -4.67
CA THR A 163 -10.41 -12.42 -3.29
C THR A 163 -9.42 -13.52 -2.90
N LEU A 164 -9.73 -14.77 -3.20
CA LEU A 164 -8.84 -15.91 -2.94
C LEU A 164 -7.54 -15.76 -3.74
N LEU A 165 -7.61 -15.38 -5.01
CA LEU A 165 -6.44 -15.12 -5.84
C LEU A 165 -5.55 -14.01 -5.24
N VAL A 166 -6.15 -12.90 -4.83
CA VAL A 166 -5.42 -11.79 -4.18
C VAL A 166 -4.73 -12.26 -2.91
N PHE A 167 -5.40 -13.06 -2.06
CA PHE A 167 -4.75 -13.61 -0.86
C PHE A 167 -3.61 -14.56 -1.19
N CYS A 168 -3.77 -15.45 -2.16
CA CYS A 168 -2.71 -16.36 -2.59
C CYS A 168 -1.47 -15.58 -3.08
N LEU A 169 -1.67 -14.56 -3.93
CA LEU A 169 -0.59 -13.70 -4.42
C LEU A 169 0.08 -12.94 -3.27
N THR A 170 -0.73 -12.34 -2.39
CA THR A 170 -0.26 -11.60 -1.22
C THR A 170 0.62 -12.46 -0.33
N PHE A 171 0.15 -13.64 0.09
CA PHE A 171 0.89 -14.49 1.00
C PHE A 171 2.12 -15.13 0.33
N ALA A 172 2.05 -15.47 -0.95
CA ALA A 172 3.20 -15.95 -1.70
C ALA A 172 4.30 -14.87 -1.78
N TYR A 173 3.95 -13.64 -2.15
CA TYR A 173 4.88 -12.51 -2.18
C TYR A 173 5.47 -12.21 -0.80
N SER A 174 4.63 -12.21 0.24
CA SER A 174 5.06 -11.96 1.62
C SER A 174 6.04 -13.01 2.15
N ALA A 175 5.78 -14.29 1.86
CA ALA A 175 6.68 -15.38 2.21
C ALA A 175 8.01 -15.26 1.46
N ALA A 176 7.97 -14.98 0.16
CA ALA A 176 9.15 -14.74 -0.66
C ALA A 176 10.00 -13.57 -0.15
N LYS A 177 9.36 -12.43 0.20
CA LYS A 177 10.02 -11.27 0.82
C LYS A 177 10.71 -11.62 2.14
N THR A 178 10.09 -12.50 2.92
CA THR A 178 10.59 -12.86 4.25
C THR A 178 11.83 -13.73 4.19
N VAL A 179 11.79 -14.77 3.33
CA VAL A 179 12.92 -15.70 3.10
C VAL A 179 14.10 -14.98 2.45
N GLY A 180 13.82 -14.05 1.53
CA GLY A 180 14.86 -13.32 0.79
C GLY A 180 15.62 -14.22 -0.19
N GLY A 181 16.70 -13.69 -0.77
CA GLY A 181 17.57 -14.44 -1.68
C GLY A 181 17.05 -14.62 -3.11
N LEU A 182 15.91 -13.99 -3.46
CA LEU A 182 15.38 -13.99 -4.82
C LEU A 182 16.01 -12.85 -5.64
N PRO A 183 16.71 -13.15 -6.75
CA PRO A 183 17.27 -12.11 -7.60
C PRO A 183 16.16 -11.28 -8.23
N ASN A 184 16.34 -9.97 -8.30
CA ASN A 184 15.38 -9.01 -8.89
C ASN A 184 14.01 -8.96 -8.19
N PHE A 185 13.91 -9.31 -6.91
CA PHE A 185 12.65 -9.25 -6.15
C PHE A 185 12.01 -7.86 -6.15
N GLU A 186 12.82 -6.80 -6.03
CA GLU A 186 12.35 -5.40 -6.08
C GLU A 186 11.73 -5.03 -7.43
N LYS A 187 12.16 -5.66 -8.53
CA LYS A 187 11.56 -5.48 -9.86
C LYS A 187 10.18 -6.13 -9.96
N VAL A 188 9.96 -7.24 -9.27
CA VAL A 188 8.63 -7.88 -9.19
C VAL A 188 7.65 -6.94 -8.48
N PHE A 189 8.05 -6.40 -7.32
CA PHE A 189 7.25 -5.41 -6.59
C PHE A 189 6.95 -4.18 -7.46
N THR A 190 7.99 -3.62 -8.07
CA THR A 190 7.86 -2.44 -8.94
C THR A 190 6.92 -2.71 -10.11
N GLY A 191 7.02 -3.87 -10.76
CA GLY A 191 6.16 -4.28 -11.85
C GLY A 191 4.70 -4.45 -11.42
N GLU A 192 4.47 -5.12 -10.28
CA GLU A 192 3.13 -5.29 -9.70
C GLU A 192 2.50 -3.94 -9.38
N MET A 193 3.24 -3.09 -8.67
CA MET A 193 2.78 -1.78 -8.23
C MET A 193 2.48 -0.86 -9.42
N LEU A 194 3.33 -0.85 -10.46
CA LEU A 194 3.10 -0.10 -11.70
C LEU A 194 1.86 -0.60 -12.45
N ALA A 195 1.69 -1.92 -12.55
CA ALA A 195 0.53 -2.51 -13.22
C ALA A 195 -0.77 -2.16 -12.48
N ALA A 196 -0.79 -2.33 -11.15
CA ALA A 196 -1.93 -1.98 -10.31
C ALA A 196 -2.24 -0.48 -10.36
N PHE A 197 -1.23 0.39 -10.27
CA PHE A 197 -1.40 1.84 -10.39
C PHE A 197 -2.00 2.24 -11.74
N THR A 198 -1.42 1.74 -12.83
CA THR A 198 -1.90 2.01 -14.19
C THR A 198 -3.35 1.56 -14.34
N TRP A 199 -3.66 0.35 -13.90
CA TRP A 199 -5.01 -0.19 -13.92
C TRP A 199 -6.01 0.69 -13.14
N MET A 200 -5.67 1.05 -11.90
CA MET A 200 -6.50 1.92 -11.07
C MET A 200 -6.74 3.28 -11.73
N VAL A 201 -5.71 3.92 -12.30
CA VAL A 201 -5.84 5.21 -12.99
C VAL A 201 -6.74 5.07 -14.22
N VAL A 202 -6.52 4.05 -15.06
CA VAL A 202 -7.34 3.80 -16.26
C VAL A 202 -8.80 3.58 -15.89
N CYS A 203 -9.09 2.70 -14.92
CA CYS A 203 -10.46 2.44 -14.49
C CYS A 203 -11.15 3.72 -13.99
N ASN A 204 -10.50 4.48 -13.11
CA ASN A 204 -11.09 5.70 -12.56
C ASN A 204 -11.25 6.81 -13.63
N ALA A 205 -10.31 6.94 -14.56
CA ALA A 205 -10.41 7.86 -15.69
C ALA A 205 -11.58 7.50 -16.62
N CYS A 206 -11.75 6.22 -16.95
CA CYS A 206 -12.89 5.74 -17.74
C CYS A 206 -14.23 6.00 -17.05
N ILE A 207 -14.32 5.77 -15.73
CA ILE A 207 -15.53 6.08 -14.95
C ILE A 207 -15.83 7.58 -14.99
N LEU A 208 -14.82 8.44 -14.76
CA LEU A 208 -14.98 9.90 -14.85
C LEU A 208 -15.46 10.34 -16.24
N TRP A 209 -14.86 9.76 -17.29
CA TRP A 209 -15.26 10.04 -18.67
C TRP A 209 -16.69 9.61 -18.95
N ALA A 210 -17.09 8.41 -18.53
CA ALA A 210 -18.46 7.91 -18.68
C ALA A 210 -19.47 8.81 -17.95
N LEU A 211 -19.17 9.20 -16.70
CA LEU A 211 -20.00 10.12 -15.93
C LEU A 211 -20.14 11.48 -16.63
N LYS A 212 -19.04 12.06 -17.13
CA LYS A 212 -19.03 13.34 -17.87
C LYS A 212 -19.82 13.25 -19.18
N LYS A 213 -19.61 12.19 -19.97
CA LYS A 213 -20.34 11.95 -21.22
C LYS A 213 -21.85 11.83 -20.98
N SER A 214 -22.24 11.10 -19.94
CA SER A 214 -23.65 10.93 -19.55
C SER A 214 -24.33 12.24 -19.11
N SER A 215 -23.55 13.24 -18.70
CA SER A 215 -24.07 14.58 -18.37
C SER A 215 -24.32 15.38 -19.65
N ARG A 216 -23.35 15.35 -20.58
CA ARG A 216 -23.39 16.11 -21.83
C ARG A 216 -24.50 15.63 -22.79
N ALA A 217 -24.78 14.33 -22.80
CA ALA A 217 -25.85 13.74 -23.60
C ALA A 217 -27.26 14.12 -23.13
N GLY A 218 -27.42 14.63 -21.89
CA GLY A 218 -28.70 15.03 -21.33
C GLY A 218 -29.14 16.47 -21.66
N GLY A 219 -28.41 17.20 -22.51
CA GLY A 219 -28.78 18.54 -22.99
C GLY A 219 -28.76 19.66 -21.94
N LYS A 220 -28.36 19.38 -20.69
CA LYS A 220 -28.16 20.37 -19.62
C LYS A 220 -26.69 20.36 -19.21
N ASP A 221 -26.04 21.51 -19.29
CA ASP A 221 -24.63 21.68 -18.87
C ASP A 221 -24.45 21.49 -17.35
N GLU A 222 -25.56 21.47 -16.60
CA GLU A 222 -25.60 21.11 -15.19
C GLU A 222 -25.73 19.60 -14.95
N MET A 223 -24.69 19.02 -14.37
CA MET A 223 -24.69 17.62 -13.95
C MET A 223 -25.67 17.40 -12.79
N HIS A 224 -26.62 16.47 -12.97
CA HIS A 224 -27.61 16.08 -11.96
C HIS A 224 -26.94 15.84 -10.58
N PRO A 225 -27.54 16.27 -9.45
CA PRO A 225 -26.88 16.25 -8.13
C PRO A 225 -26.25 14.90 -7.75
N MET A 226 -26.93 13.78 -8.06
CA MET A 226 -26.39 12.44 -7.80
C MET A 226 -25.15 12.11 -8.65
N LYS A 227 -25.15 12.50 -9.93
CA LYS A 227 -24.00 12.33 -10.83
C LYS A 227 -22.83 13.23 -10.40
N LYS A 228 -23.13 14.46 -9.95
CA LYS A 228 -22.14 15.38 -9.38
C LYS A 228 -21.48 14.79 -8.13
N LYS A 229 -22.25 14.20 -7.22
CA LYS A 229 -21.74 13.49 -6.04
C LYS A 229 -20.86 12.30 -6.44
N ALA A 230 -21.30 11.47 -7.39
CA ALA A 230 -20.52 10.33 -7.89
C ALA A 230 -19.20 10.76 -8.54
N PHE A 231 -19.24 11.76 -9.43
CA PHE A 231 -18.05 12.29 -10.10
C PHE A 231 -17.02 12.82 -9.09
N LYS A 232 -17.46 13.64 -8.13
CA LYS A 232 -16.58 14.21 -7.11
C LYS A 232 -15.96 13.12 -6.23
N THR A 233 -16.72 12.07 -5.94
CA THR A 233 -16.23 10.90 -5.22
C THR A 233 -15.14 10.16 -6.00
N VAL A 234 -15.37 9.84 -7.28
CA VAL A 234 -14.39 9.13 -8.12
C VAL A 234 -13.14 9.98 -8.34
N LEU A 235 -13.30 11.29 -8.54
CA LEU A 235 -12.19 12.23 -8.65
C LEU A 235 -11.35 12.24 -7.36
N SER A 236 -12.00 12.29 -6.19
CA SER A 236 -11.29 12.21 -4.92
C SER A 236 -10.47 10.92 -4.84
N ILE A 237 -11.06 9.76 -5.18
CA ILE A 237 -10.39 8.45 -5.15
C ILE A 237 -9.18 8.42 -6.08
N LEU A 238 -9.30 8.97 -7.29
CA LEU A 238 -8.17 9.12 -8.21
C LEU A 238 -7.05 9.97 -7.61
N CYS A 239 -7.36 11.12 -7.00
CA CYS A 239 -6.36 11.97 -6.34
C CYS A 239 -5.61 11.22 -5.24
N ILE A 240 -6.29 10.35 -4.47
CA ILE A 240 -5.67 9.58 -3.40
C ILE A 240 -4.79 8.46 -3.93
N ILE A 241 -5.23 7.79 -5.00
CA ILE A 241 -4.40 6.79 -5.69
C ILE A 241 -3.12 7.47 -6.19
N VAL A 242 -3.23 8.63 -6.83
CA VAL A 242 -2.05 9.38 -7.25
C VAL A 242 -1.18 9.77 -6.06
N PHE A 243 -1.74 10.32 -4.99
CA PHE A 243 -0.96 10.75 -3.83
C PHE A 243 -0.22 9.59 -3.13
N ASN A 244 -0.86 8.45 -2.92
CA ASN A 244 -0.28 7.33 -2.18
C ASN A 244 0.61 6.42 -3.03
N TYR A 245 0.28 6.25 -4.32
CA TYR A 245 0.91 5.22 -5.17
C TYR A 245 1.86 5.82 -6.23
N LEU A 246 1.72 7.10 -6.60
CA LEU A 246 2.66 7.72 -7.55
C LEU A 246 4.09 7.79 -7.00
N PRO A 247 4.36 8.19 -5.73
CA PRO A 247 5.73 8.29 -5.25
C PRO A 247 6.55 6.99 -5.40
N PRO A 248 6.11 5.81 -4.91
CA PRO A 248 6.86 4.58 -5.12
C PRO A 248 6.97 4.20 -6.61
N VAL A 249 5.90 4.39 -7.40
CA VAL A 249 5.92 4.10 -8.85
C VAL A 249 6.88 5.00 -9.62
N ALA A 250 7.08 6.24 -9.18
CA ALA A 250 7.98 7.20 -9.81
C ALA A 250 9.44 7.04 -9.38
N LEU A 251 9.69 6.45 -8.20
CA LEU A 251 11.02 6.37 -7.61
C LEU A 251 11.66 4.99 -7.76
N PHE A 252 10.92 3.90 -7.51
CA PHE A 252 11.47 2.56 -7.42
C PHE A 252 11.97 1.97 -8.75
N PRO A 253 11.35 2.25 -9.92
CA PRO A 253 11.92 1.81 -11.21
C PRO A 253 13.32 2.37 -11.51
N PHE A 254 13.69 3.46 -10.84
CA PHE A 254 14.97 4.14 -11.01
C PHE A 254 15.95 3.81 -9.88
N GLU A 255 15.76 2.69 -9.17
CA GLU A 255 16.66 2.21 -8.11
C GLU A 255 18.14 2.29 -8.53
N ASP A 256 18.47 1.83 -9.75
CA ASP A 256 19.83 1.79 -10.29
C ASP A 256 20.50 3.18 -10.43
N PHE A 257 19.73 4.28 -10.36
CA PHE A 257 20.24 5.65 -10.42
C PHE A 257 20.61 6.23 -9.05
N TYR A 258 20.22 5.57 -7.96
CA TYR A 258 20.55 6.00 -6.61
C TYR A 258 21.76 5.23 -6.08
N SER A 259 22.53 5.83 -5.17
CA SER A 259 23.48 5.04 -4.39
C SER A 259 22.72 4.06 -3.48
N PRO A 260 23.27 2.85 -3.23
CA PRO A 260 22.58 1.83 -2.43
C PRO A 260 22.12 2.34 -1.06
N ASP A 261 22.93 3.17 -0.39
CA ASP A 261 22.59 3.72 0.92
C ASP A 261 21.46 4.75 0.85
N VAL A 262 21.45 5.62 -0.16
CA VAL A 262 20.37 6.61 -0.36
C VAL A 262 19.06 5.90 -0.68
N PHE A 263 19.09 4.89 -1.55
CA PHE A 263 17.89 4.14 -1.88
C PHE A 263 17.31 3.42 -0.65
N ARG A 264 18.17 2.68 0.06
CA ARG A 264 17.78 1.88 1.23
C ARG A 264 17.32 2.73 2.42
N CYS A 265 18.02 3.81 2.72
CA CYS A 265 17.81 4.58 3.96
C CYS A 265 16.85 5.76 3.79
N TYR A 266 16.65 6.26 2.56
CA TYR A 266 15.82 7.45 2.31
C TYR A 266 14.68 7.17 1.34
N VAL A 267 14.99 6.79 0.10
CA VAL A 267 13.98 6.67 -0.97
C VAL A 267 12.95 5.59 -0.65
N GLN A 268 13.40 4.42 -0.19
CA GLN A 268 12.55 3.29 0.10
C GLN A 268 11.63 3.56 1.32
N PRO A 269 12.12 4.01 2.50
CA PRO A 269 11.26 4.40 3.60
C PRO A 269 10.24 5.47 3.23
N VAL A 270 10.66 6.52 2.53
CA VAL A 270 9.75 7.61 2.11
C VAL A 270 8.69 7.09 1.13
N GLY A 271 9.07 6.28 0.14
CA GLY A 271 8.15 5.68 -0.83
C GLY A 271 7.12 4.76 -0.16
N PHE A 272 7.57 3.90 0.75
CA PHE A 272 6.67 3.05 1.53
C PHE A 272 5.79 3.85 2.48
N ALA A 273 6.25 4.96 3.04
CA ALA A 273 5.43 5.81 3.89
C ALA A 273 4.15 6.29 3.17
N PHE A 274 4.26 6.71 1.90
CA PHE A 274 3.10 7.08 1.07
C PHE A 274 2.17 5.89 0.78
N LEU A 275 2.72 4.70 0.60
CA LEU A 275 1.92 3.49 0.46
C LEU A 275 1.22 3.14 1.79
N ASN A 276 1.91 3.26 2.90
CA ASN A 276 1.47 2.83 4.23
C ASN A 276 0.36 3.72 4.77
N ILE A 277 0.43 5.04 4.58
CA ILE A 277 -0.61 5.97 5.03
C ILE A 277 -1.97 5.74 4.37
N SER A 278 -1.98 5.00 3.25
CA SER A 278 -3.21 4.56 2.59
C SER A 278 -4.12 3.74 3.53
N SER A 279 -3.54 3.00 4.49
CA SER A 279 -4.28 2.24 5.53
C SER A 279 -5.17 3.13 6.40
N THR A 280 -4.86 4.42 6.50
CA THR A 280 -5.68 5.40 7.24
C THR A 280 -6.59 6.18 6.30
N ILE A 281 -6.05 6.66 5.17
CA ILE A 281 -6.78 7.54 4.27
C ILE A 281 -8.02 6.84 3.70
N GLN A 282 -7.87 5.60 3.21
CA GLN A 282 -8.94 4.87 2.53
C GLN A 282 -10.18 4.59 3.41
N PRO A 283 -10.05 4.00 4.61
CA PRO A 283 -11.20 3.77 5.47
C PRO A 283 -11.85 5.08 5.92
N LEU A 284 -11.07 6.12 6.21
CA LEU A 284 -11.63 7.43 6.56
C LEU A 284 -12.52 7.98 5.46
N ILE A 285 -12.10 7.89 4.19
CA ILE A 285 -12.93 8.37 3.08
C ILE A 285 -14.19 7.55 2.91
N TYR A 286 -14.10 6.23 3.08
CA TYR A 286 -15.28 5.39 3.07
C TYR A 286 -16.27 5.81 4.17
N LEU A 287 -15.79 6.02 5.40
CA LEU A 287 -16.59 6.49 6.53
C LEU A 287 -17.19 7.90 6.29
N CYS A 288 -16.39 8.82 5.72
CA CYS A 288 -16.84 10.15 5.32
C CYS A 288 -17.99 10.08 4.31
N ARG A 289 -17.93 9.16 3.35
CA ARG A 289 -19.00 8.94 2.36
C ARG A 289 -20.29 8.39 2.98
N LEU A 290 -20.16 7.64 4.06
CA LEU A 290 -21.28 7.13 4.85
C LEU A 290 -21.78 8.13 5.89
N GLU A 291 -21.18 9.31 6.01
CA GLU A 291 -21.46 10.30 7.05
C GLU A 291 -21.27 9.74 8.48
N LYS A 292 -20.36 8.77 8.64
CA LYS A 292 -20.07 8.06 9.89
C LYS A 292 -18.62 8.24 10.34
N VAL A 293 -18.20 9.47 10.63
CA VAL A 293 -16.83 9.76 11.07
C VAL A 293 -16.81 9.97 12.60
N PRO A 294 -16.19 9.07 13.40
CA PRO A 294 -16.27 9.16 14.87
C PRO A 294 -15.23 10.08 15.52
N PHE A 295 -14.10 10.35 14.85
CA PHE A 295 -12.87 10.81 15.51
C PHE A 295 -12.52 12.28 15.25
N PHE A 296 -13.31 12.98 14.43
CA PHE A 296 -13.06 14.38 14.10
C PHE A 296 -14.21 15.25 14.63
N SER A 297 -13.88 16.43 15.18
CA SER A 297 -14.87 17.47 15.44
C SER A 297 -15.66 17.79 14.16
N ASP A 298 -16.96 18.12 14.27
CA ASP A 298 -17.84 18.49 13.14
C ASP A 298 -17.22 19.51 12.18
N THR A 299 -16.32 20.37 12.68
CA THR A 299 -15.59 21.37 11.89
C THR A 299 -14.48 20.76 11.03
N CYS A 300 -13.76 19.77 11.55
CA CYS A 300 -12.73 19.04 10.81
C CYS A 300 -13.35 18.04 9.82
N ILE A 301 -14.48 17.41 10.20
CA ILE A 301 -15.32 16.59 9.30
C ILE A 301 -15.78 17.43 8.12
N LYS A 302 -16.28 18.66 8.34
CA LYS A 302 -16.63 19.56 7.24
C LYS A 302 -15.42 19.79 6.34
N ARG A 303 -14.24 20.14 6.86
CA ARG A 303 -13.06 20.44 6.02
C ARG A 303 -12.54 19.24 5.21
N PHE A 304 -12.52 18.03 5.79
CA PHE A 304 -12.12 16.78 5.10
C PHE A 304 -13.20 16.24 4.14
N CYS A 305 -14.49 16.38 4.49
CA CYS A 305 -15.62 15.92 3.68
C CYS A 305 -16.11 16.95 2.64
N ILE A 306 -15.64 18.21 2.66
CA ILE A 306 -16.04 19.29 1.73
C ILE A 306 -15.58 19.07 0.29
N CYS A 307 -14.83 18.00 0.02
CA CYS A 307 -14.89 17.39 -1.32
C CYS A 307 -16.25 16.74 -1.64
N GLY A 308 -17.36 17.06 -0.95
CA GLY A 308 -18.71 16.56 -1.28
C GLY A 308 -19.88 17.55 -1.16
N ASN A 309 -19.77 18.65 -0.41
CA ASN A 309 -20.98 19.40 -0.01
C ASN A 309 -20.96 20.88 -0.44
N ALA A 310 -21.58 21.18 -1.58
CA ALA A 310 -22.12 22.51 -1.84
C ALA A 310 -23.58 22.48 -1.38
N LYS A 311 -23.85 22.97 -0.17
CA LYS A 311 -25.23 23.12 0.31
C LYS A 311 -25.90 24.24 -0.50
N ASN A 312 -26.92 23.86 -1.27
CA ASN A 312 -27.96 24.77 -1.73
C ASN A 312 -28.75 25.23 -0.51
N ASN A 313 -28.51 26.46 -0.03
CA ASN A 313 -29.46 27.15 0.83
C ASN A 313 -30.66 27.56 -0.04
N LYS A 314 -31.71 26.75 -0.07
CA LYS A 314 -33.04 27.20 -0.52
C LYS A 314 -33.81 27.71 0.68
N THR A 315 -33.98 29.03 0.73
CA THR A 315 -34.89 29.75 1.62
C THR A 315 -36.32 29.19 1.46
N PRO A 316 -37.10 28.97 2.54
CA PRO A 316 -38.48 28.55 2.41
C PRO A 316 -39.34 29.66 1.78
N PRO A 317 -40.38 29.33 1.01
CA PRO A 317 -41.26 30.34 0.44
C PRO A 317 -42.04 31.05 1.56
N ALA A 318 -42.04 32.37 1.52
CA ALA A 318 -42.85 33.21 2.38
C ALA A 318 -44.33 32.81 2.23
N LYS A 319 -44.98 32.50 3.35
CA LYS A 319 -46.43 32.32 3.41
C LYS A 319 -47.09 33.66 3.06
N LYS A 320 -47.84 33.69 1.96
CA LYS A 320 -48.83 34.75 1.71
C LYS A 320 -49.88 34.70 2.83
N LYS A 321 -50.06 35.82 3.50
CA LYS A 321 -51.34 36.24 4.08
C LYS A 321 -51.80 37.44 3.28
#